data_AF-D3PWU4-F1
#
_entry.id   AF-D3PWU4-F1
#
_cell.length_a   1.000
_cell.length_b   1.000
_cell.length_c   1.000
_cell.angle_alpha   90.00
_cell.angle_beta   90.00
_cell.angle_gamma   90.00
#
_symmetry.space_group_name_H-M   'P 1'
#
loop_
_entity.id
_entity.type
_entity.pdbx_description
1 polymer ?
#
loop_
_entity_poly.entity_id
_entity_poly.type
_entity_poly.pdbx_seq_one_letter_code
_entity_poly.pdbx_strand_id
1 'polypeptide(L)' 'MKSLWYIIPGALLAVFGTVFTVQGLGYLTGSPMTGVTLWAILGPIIALVGLVLIVIGVRGRKTS' A
#
# COMPACT_ATOMS: atom_id res chain seq x y z
N MET A 1 10.61 -0.44 19.84
CA MET A 1 9.68 0.62 19.37
C MET A 1 10.01 1.17 17.98
N LYS A 2 11.29 1.36 17.60
CA LYS A 2 11.69 1.95 16.29
C LYS A 2 11.18 1.22 15.04
N SER A 3 10.93 -0.09 15.11
CA SER A 3 10.42 -0.82 13.93
C SER A 3 8.95 -0.56 13.63
N LEU A 4 8.14 -0.19 14.64
CA LEU A 4 6.72 0.11 14.45
C LEU A 4 6.54 1.31 13.50
N TRP A 5 7.51 2.22 13.52
CA TRP A 5 7.57 3.40 12.66
C TRP A 5 7.63 3.08 11.16
N TYR A 6 8.11 1.90 10.78
CA TYR A 6 8.14 1.47 9.37
C TYR A 6 6.97 0.56 9.01
N ILE A 7 6.53 -0.27 9.96
CA ILE A 7 5.48 -1.27 9.74
C ILE A 7 4.11 -0.61 9.63
N ILE A 8 3.79 0.36 10.48
CA ILE A 8 2.49 1.04 10.47
C ILE A 8 2.26 1.79 9.15
N PRO A 9 3.13 2.71 8.70
CA PRO A 9 2.95 3.37 7.40
C PRO A 9 3.04 2.38 6.23
N GLY A 10 3.88 1.35 6.33
CA GLY A 10 3.94 0.29 5.32
C GLY A 10 2.61 -0.47 5.16
N ALA A 11 1.96 -0.83 6.27
CA ALA A 11 0.65 -1.48 6.27
C ALA A 11 -0.44 -0.56 5.71
N LEU A 12 -0.45 0.72 6.09
CA LEU A 12 -1.40 1.69 5.54
C LEU A 12 -1.23 1.83 4.02
N LEU A 13 0.00 1.99 3.53
CA LEU A 13 0.29 2.09 2.10
C LEU A 13 -0.10 0.80 1.35
N ALA A 14 0.16 -0.37 1.92
CA ALA A 14 -0.25 -1.64 1.34
C ALA A 14 -1.79 -1.75 1.17
N VAL A 15 -2.53 -1.38 2.22
CA VAL A 15 -4.00 -1.40 2.20
C VAL A 15 -4.56 -0.36 1.23
N PHE A 16 -4.13 0.89 1.34
CA PHE A 16 -4.62 1.96 0.46
C PHE A 16 -4.23 1.74 -1.00
N GLY A 17 -3.02 1.27 -1.29
CA GLY A 17 -2.60 0.93 -2.65
C GLY A 17 -3.46 -0.19 -3.25
N THR A 18 -3.81 -1.20 -2.46
CA THR A 18 -4.72 -2.26 -2.90
C THR A 18 -6.11 -1.70 -3.20
N VAL A 19 -6.65 -0.87 -2.31
CA VAL A 19 -7.96 -0.21 -2.51
C VAL A 19 -7.98 0.68 -3.75
N PHE A 20 -6.91 1.43 -4.01
CA PHE A 20 -6.78 2.25 -5.22
C PHE A 20 -6.67 1.41 -6.49
N THR A 21 -5.98 0.27 -6.43
CA THR A 21 -5.91 -0.68 -7.55
C THR A 21 -7.31 -1.17 -7.90
N VAL A 22 -8.06 -1.65 -6.91
CA VAL A 22 -9.40 -2.20 -7.11
C VAL A 22 -10.38 -1.10 -7.56
N GLN A 23 -10.23 0.14 -7.07
CA GLN A 23 -10.98 1.30 -7.58
C GLN A 23 -10.62 1.61 -9.04
N GLY A 24 -9.34 1.67 -9.39
CA GLY A 24 -8.91 1.94 -10.77
C GLY A 24 -9.36 0.87 -11.77
N LEU A 25 -9.47 -0.38 -11.32
CA LEU A 25 -10.03 -1.49 -12.11
C LEU A 25 -11.57 -1.42 -12.27
N GLY A 26 -12.24 -0.51 -11.55
CA GLY A 26 -13.68 -0.31 -11.65
C GLY A 26 -14.54 -1.22 -10.77
N TYR A 27 -13.92 -2.08 -9.96
CA TYR A 27 -14.66 -3.00 -9.05
C TYR A 27 -15.23 -2.29 -7.82
N LEU A 28 -14.62 -1.19 -7.39
CA LEU A 28 -15.12 -0.36 -6.29
C LEU A 28 -15.72 0.92 -6.85
N THR A 29 -17.04 1.06 -6.74
CA THR A 29 -17.85 2.18 -7.24
C THR A 29 -18.20 3.20 -6.15
N GLY A 30 -18.55 4.43 -6.55
CA GLY A 30 -18.97 5.49 -5.62
C GLY A 30 -17.89 6.54 -5.34
N SER A 31 -16.77 6.49 -6.06
CA SER A 31 -15.68 7.47 -6.01
C SER A 31 -15.38 8.02 -7.40
N PRO A 32 -14.94 9.28 -7.54
CA PRO A 32 -14.39 9.82 -8.79
C PRO A 32 -13.19 9.04 -9.34
N MET A 33 -12.59 8.17 -8.52
CA MET A 33 -11.41 7.37 -8.84
C MET A 33 -11.75 6.04 -9.54
N THR A 34 -13.03 5.64 -9.55
CA THR A 34 -13.49 4.36 -10.10
C THR A 34 -13.28 4.29 -11.61
N GLY A 35 -12.65 3.22 -12.10
CA GLY A 35 -12.49 2.95 -13.54
C GLY A 35 -11.44 3.82 -14.24
N VAL A 36 -10.60 4.51 -13.47
CA VAL A 36 -9.53 5.37 -14.01
C VAL A 36 -8.21 4.60 -14.01
N THR A 37 -7.61 4.45 -15.19
CA THR A 37 -6.34 3.71 -15.39
C THR A 37 -5.19 4.23 -14.53
N LEU A 38 -5.18 5.54 -14.21
CA LEU A 38 -4.20 6.14 -13.30
C LEU A 38 -4.16 5.43 -11.94
N TRP A 39 -5.32 5.16 -11.34
CA TRP A 39 -5.39 4.48 -10.03
C TRP A 39 -5.10 2.98 -10.14
N ALA A 40 -5.40 2.38 -11.28
CA ALA A 40 -5.04 0.97 -11.56
C ALA A 40 -3.52 0.77 -11.66
N ILE A 41 -2.77 1.80 -12.06
CA ILE A 41 -1.30 1.77 -12.14
C ILE A 41 -0.64 2.23 -10.84
N LEU A 42 -1.13 3.33 -10.24
CA LEU A 42 -0.55 3.86 -9.00
C LEU A 42 -0.84 2.98 -7.79
N GLY A 43 -2.02 2.35 -7.73
CA GLY A 43 -2.40 1.47 -6.64
C GLY A 43 -1.38 0.36 -6.36
N PRO A 44 -0.99 -0.45 -7.37
CA PRO A 44 0.03 -1.48 -7.21
C PRO A 44 1.39 -0.91 -6.80
N ILE A 45 1.80 0.25 -7.33
CA ILE A 45 3.06 0.91 -6.97
C ILE A 45 3.05 1.28 -5.49
N ILE A 46 1.98 1.94 -5.01
CA ILE A 46 1.82 2.31 -3.61
C ILE A 46 1.80 1.07 -2.71
N ALA A 47 1.12 0.01 -3.14
CA ALA A 47 1.04 -1.24 -2.39
C ALA A 47 2.43 -1.90 -2.25
N LEU A 48 3.22 -1.91 -3.33
CA LEU A 48 4.59 -2.44 -3.32
C LEU A 48 5.52 -1.63 -2.41
N VAL A 49 5.44 -0.29 -2.44
CA VAL A 49 6.20 0.57 -1.52
C VAL A 49 5.84 0.26 -0.06
N GLY A 50 4.55 0.10 0.23
CA GLY A 50 4.08 -0.32 1.55
C GLY A 50 4.67 -1.67 1.99
N LEU A 51 4.66 -2.65 1.08
CA LEU A 51 5.23 -3.98 1.32
C LEU A 51 6.73 -3.91 1.63
N VAL A 52 7.49 -3.10 0.88
CA VAL A 52 8.93 -2.90 1.09
C VAL A 52 9.21 -2.32 2.48
N LEU A 53 8.42 -1.33 2.91
CA LEU A 53 8.56 -0.75 4.26
C LEU A 53 8.27 -1.77 5.37
N ILE A 54 7.27 -2.62 5.19
CA ILE A 54 6.98 -3.72 6.12
C ILE A 54 8.17 -4.68 6.19
N VAL A 55 8.71 -5.09 5.03
CA VAL A 55 9.86 -6.02 4.97
C VAL A 55 11.09 -5.43 5.67
N ILE A 56 11.40 -4.15 5.45
CA ILE A 56 12.50 -3.45 6.13
C ILE A 56 12.26 -3.40 7.64
N GLY A 57 11.05 -3.04 8.07
CA GLY A 57 10.69 -2.97 9.48
C GLY A 57 10.71 -4.32 10.19
N VAL A 58 10.36 -5.41 9.50
CA VAL A 58 10.44 -6.78 10.04
C VAL A 58 11.89 -7.27 10.10
N ARG A 59 12.68 -7.02 9.05
CA ARG A 59 14.11 -7.40 9.03
C ARG A 59 14.92 -6.67 10.09
N GLY A 60 14.68 -5.37 10.28
CA GLY A 60 15.33 -4.58 11.32
C GLY A 60 15.00 -5.01 12.75
N ARG A 61 13.93 -5.78 12.99
CA ARG A 61 13.62 -6.38 14.30
C ARG A 61 14.43 -7.64 14.60
N LYS A 62 14.90 -8.38 13.59
CA LYS A 62 15.59 -9.66 13.80
C LYS A 62 17.07 -9.51 14.19
N THR A 63 17.61 -8.28 14.14
CA THR A 63 19.04 -7.99 14.40
C THR A 63 19.27 -7.26 15.74
N SER A 64 18.21 -6.96 16.50
CA SER A 64 18.31 -6.44 17.88
C SER A 64 17.95 -7.52 18.89
#